data_AF-T0ZWH4-F1
#
_entry.id   AF-T0ZWH4-F1
#
_cell.length_a   1.000
_cell.length_b   1.000
_cell.length_c   1.000
_cell.angle_alpha   90.00
_cell.angle_beta   90.00
_cell.angle_gamma   90.00
#
_symmetry.space_group_name_H-M   'P 1'
#
loop_
_entity.id
_entity.type
_entity.pdbx_description
1 polymer ?
#
loop_
_entity_poly.entity_id
_entity_poly.type
_entity_poly.pdbx_seq_one_letter_code
_entity_poly.pdbx_strand_id
1 'polypeptide(L)'
;QFQTLLADLAMAQGKRPVLLIDEGHELSDEMVHELRYLQNVQDCDAASPFTLILCGQPALRAMLRLKSFEAVAQRVSVRCHLAPLDLQQTAAFVRHSLSHAGIDRPLFTEAAIETLHTHASGLCRRLGNLATHALLDAALHKTPLVEEPSVRRAVAELDD
;
A
#
# COMPACT_ATOMS: atom_id res chain seq x y z
N GLN A 1 12.61 -22.13 15.67
CA GLN A 1 12.52 -22.55 14.25
C GLN A 1 12.66 -21.37 13.29
N PHE A 2 11.84 -20.32 13.41
CA PHE A 2 11.92 -19.15 12.50
C PHE A 2 13.26 -18.41 12.52
N GLN A 3 13.82 -18.15 13.72
CA GLN A 3 15.17 -17.56 13.88
C GLN A 3 16.27 -18.40 13.20
N THR A 4 16.20 -19.72 13.36
CA THR A 4 17.16 -20.66 12.76
C THR A 4 17.12 -20.61 11.24
N LEU A 5 15.92 -20.49 10.65
CA LEU A 5 15.75 -20.32 9.21
C LEU A 5 16.37 -19.00 8.72
N LEU A 6 16.14 -17.89 9.43
CA LEU A 6 16.71 -16.59 9.07
C LEU A 6 18.25 -16.62 9.16
N ALA A 7 18.79 -17.26 10.19
CA ALA A 7 20.22 -17.42 10.37
C ALA A 7 20.85 -18.30 9.26
N ASP A 8 20.20 -19.41 8.88
CA ASP A 8 20.69 -20.26 7.77
C ASP A 8 20.69 -19.51 6.43
N LEU A 9 19.60 -18.80 6.12
CA LEU A 9 19.51 -17.97 4.92
C LEU A 9 20.62 -16.90 4.88
N ALA A 10 20.87 -16.24 6.00
CA ALA A 10 21.88 -15.17 6.08
C ALA A 10 23.31 -15.70 6.06
N MET A 11 23.62 -16.68 6.92
CA MET A 11 24.99 -17.11 7.20
C MET A 11 25.43 -18.27 6.31
N ALA A 12 24.58 -19.28 6.10
CA ALA A 12 24.94 -20.46 5.31
C ALA A 12 24.75 -20.20 3.81
N GLN A 13 23.71 -19.45 3.43
CA GLN A 13 23.36 -19.21 2.03
C GLN A 13 23.77 -17.82 1.52
N GLY A 14 24.25 -16.92 2.39
CA GLY A 14 24.67 -15.56 2.01
C GLY A 14 23.53 -14.67 1.49
N LYS A 15 22.27 -15.03 1.77
CA LYS A 15 21.08 -14.27 1.33
C LYS A 15 20.77 -13.17 2.35
N ARG A 16 20.04 -12.14 1.90
CA ARG A 16 19.51 -11.09 2.79
C ARG A 16 18.00 -11.24 2.88
N PRO A 17 17.47 -12.02 3.85
CA PRO A 17 16.03 -12.20 3.97
C PRO A 17 15.33 -10.87 4.28
N VAL A 18 14.13 -10.71 3.71
CA VAL A 18 13.24 -9.58 3.98
C VAL A 18 11.98 -10.15 4.63
N LEU A 19 11.68 -9.71 5.85
CA LEU A 19 10.44 -10.02 6.54
C LEU A 19 9.46 -8.86 6.32
N LEU A 20 8.44 -9.10 5.50
CA LEU A 20 7.32 -8.19 5.31
C LEU A 20 6.16 -8.64 6.20
N ILE A 21 5.71 -7.77 7.10
CA ILE A 21 4.50 -7.97 7.88
C ILE A 21 3.49 -6.94 7.40
N ASP A 22 2.51 -7.42 6.65
CA ASP A 22 1.34 -6.62 6.32
C ASP A 22 0.37 -6.60 7.52
N GLU A 23 -0.43 -5.55 7.60
CA GLU A 23 -1.35 -5.32 8.72
C GLU A 23 -0.70 -5.40 10.11
N GLY A 24 0.53 -4.91 10.24
CA GLY A 24 1.29 -4.92 11.50
C GLY A 24 0.62 -4.20 12.67
N HIS A 25 -0.44 -3.43 12.42
CA HIS A 25 -1.31 -2.86 13.45
C HIS A 25 -2.18 -3.91 14.19
N GLU A 26 -2.32 -5.11 13.65
CA GLU A 26 -3.02 -6.25 14.27
C GLU A 26 -2.09 -7.11 15.15
N LEU A 27 -0.78 -6.84 15.15
CA LEU A 27 0.15 -7.57 16.01
C LEU A 27 -0.18 -7.33 17.48
N SER A 28 -0.21 -8.41 18.25
CA SER A 28 -0.29 -8.29 19.72
C SER A 28 1.01 -7.71 20.28
N ASP A 29 0.93 -7.12 21.47
CA ASP A 29 2.09 -6.59 22.19
C ASP A 29 3.22 -7.61 22.30
N GLU A 30 2.87 -8.87 22.59
CA GLU A 30 3.81 -9.99 22.68
C GLU A 30 4.55 -10.23 21.35
N MET A 31 3.84 -10.25 20.22
CA MET A 31 4.44 -10.43 18.89
C MET A 31 5.36 -9.27 18.53
N VAL A 32 4.98 -8.02 18.88
CA VAL A 32 5.84 -6.85 18.65
C VAL A 32 7.12 -6.95 19.45
N HIS A 33 7.04 -7.42 20.70
CA HIS A 33 8.23 -7.69 21.52
C HIS A 33 9.09 -8.83 20.95
N GLU A 34 8.50 -9.86 20.35
CA GLU A 34 9.25 -10.93 19.67
C GLU A 34 10.10 -10.43 18.51
N LEU A 35 9.62 -9.43 17.75
CA LEU A 35 10.40 -8.80 16.66
C LEU A 35 11.74 -8.25 17.14
N ARG A 36 11.82 -7.81 18.40
CA ARG A 36 13.08 -7.36 19.02
C ARG A 36 14.09 -8.50 19.10
N TYR A 37 13.67 -9.71 19.46
CA TYR A 37 14.55 -10.85 19.66
C TYR A 37 15.02 -11.43 18.33
N LEU A 38 14.20 -11.36 17.27
CA LEU A 38 14.60 -11.79 15.93
C LEU A 38 15.82 -11.02 15.40
N GLN A 39 15.97 -9.74 15.78
CA GLN A 39 17.04 -8.87 15.30
C GLN A 39 18.34 -8.98 16.12
N ASN A 40 18.32 -9.69 17.26
CA ASN A 40 19.49 -9.92 18.12
C ASN A 40 20.01 -11.35 17.95
N VAL A 41 20.70 -11.64 16.84
CA VAL A 41 21.57 -12.83 16.77
C VAL A 41 22.91 -12.43 17.35
N GLN A 42 23.17 -12.84 18.60
CA GLN A 42 24.25 -12.33 19.45
C GLN A 42 25.67 -12.76 19.06
N ASP A 43 25.85 -13.59 18.02
CA ASP A 43 27.13 -14.29 17.82
C ASP A 43 28.02 -13.82 16.67
N CYS A 44 27.66 -12.79 15.90
CA CYS A 44 28.54 -12.27 14.85
C CYS A 44 28.43 -10.75 14.69
N ASP A 45 29.58 -10.11 14.60
CA ASP A 45 29.74 -8.68 14.39
C ASP A 45 28.79 -8.08 13.32
N ALA A 46 28.09 -7.02 13.73
CA ALA A 46 27.64 -5.89 12.93
C ALA A 46 26.47 -5.99 11.91
N ALA A 47 25.84 -7.14 11.66
CA ALA A 47 24.75 -7.20 10.66
C ALA A 47 23.43 -7.77 11.22
N SER A 48 22.34 -6.99 11.10
CA SER A 48 20.98 -7.53 11.27
C SER A 48 20.78 -8.68 10.28
N PRO A 49 20.35 -9.88 10.73
CA PRO A 49 20.27 -11.05 9.86
C PRO A 49 19.18 -10.92 8.78
N PHE A 50 18.29 -9.93 8.89
CA PHE A 50 17.22 -9.67 7.93
C PHE A 50 16.83 -8.18 7.90
N THR A 51 16.10 -7.78 6.85
CA THR A 51 15.40 -6.50 6.76
C THR A 51 13.95 -6.66 7.18
N LEU A 52 13.46 -5.84 8.11
CA LEU A 52 12.05 -5.82 8.53
C LEU A 52 11.30 -4.69 7.82
N ILE A 53 10.17 -5.02 7.20
CA ILE A 53 9.19 -4.06 6.67
C ILE A 53 7.88 -4.28 7.42
N LEU A 54 7.43 -3.26 8.14
CA LEU A 54 6.12 -3.24 8.80
C LEU A 54 5.19 -2.33 8.01
N CYS A 55 4.10 -2.89 7.51
CA CYS A 55 3.05 -2.20 6.78
C CYS A 55 1.73 -2.28 7.56
N GLY A 56 0.85 -1.30 7.40
CA GLY A 56 -0.45 -1.31 8.07
C GLY A 56 -1.03 0.09 8.24
N GLN A 57 -2.12 0.16 9.00
CA GLN A 57 -2.85 1.40 9.22
C GLN A 57 -2.07 2.41 10.09
N PRO A 58 -2.47 3.71 10.12
CA PRO A 58 -1.84 4.73 10.97
C PRO A 58 -1.74 4.35 12.46
N ALA A 59 -2.61 3.45 12.94
CA ALA A 59 -2.56 2.88 14.29
C ALA A 59 -1.22 2.20 14.60
N LEU A 60 -0.58 1.52 13.64
CA LEU A 60 0.75 0.91 13.81
C LEU A 60 1.80 1.94 14.22
N ARG A 61 1.78 3.12 13.58
CA ARG A 61 2.70 4.22 13.92
C ARG A 61 2.43 4.77 15.32
N ALA A 62 1.17 4.83 15.73
CA ALA A 62 0.80 5.27 17.08
C ALA A 62 1.25 4.25 18.13
N MET A 63 1.01 2.95 17.87
CA MET A 63 1.46 1.84 18.70
C MET A 63 2.98 1.89 18.89
N LEU A 64 3.78 1.96 17.83
CA LEU A 64 5.25 2.02 17.91
C LEU A 64 5.81 3.27 18.62
N ARG A 65 4.98 4.27 18.96
CA ARG A 65 5.39 5.44 19.78
C ARG A 65 5.16 5.23 21.27
N LEU A 66 4.46 4.17 21.67
CA LEU A 66 4.26 3.84 23.09
C LEU A 66 5.59 3.43 23.72
N LYS A 67 5.78 3.81 25.00
CA LYS A 67 7.01 3.48 25.75
C LYS A 67 7.29 1.98 25.81
N SER A 68 6.24 1.15 25.84
CA SER A 68 6.37 -0.32 25.79
C SER A 68 7.15 -0.80 24.56
N PHE A 69 7.06 -0.10 23.43
CA PHE A 69 7.67 -0.51 22.16
C PHE A 69 8.90 0.32 21.75
N GLU A 70 9.44 1.16 22.66
CA GLU A 70 10.57 2.05 22.36
C GLU A 70 11.78 1.27 21.80
N ALA A 71 12.08 0.09 22.34
CA ALA A 71 13.19 -0.75 21.88
C ALA A 71 13.03 -1.24 20.43
N VAL A 72 11.79 -1.51 19.99
CA VAL A 72 11.50 -1.89 18.58
C VAL A 72 11.54 -0.64 17.71
N ALA A 73 10.95 0.46 18.19
CA ALA A 73 10.86 1.72 17.47
C ALA A 73 12.23 2.36 17.16
N GLN A 74 13.22 2.18 18.03
CA GLN A 74 14.61 2.62 17.83
C GLN A 74 15.31 1.88 16.67
N ARG A 75 14.82 0.71 16.28
CA ARG A 75 15.39 -0.10 15.18
C ARG A 75 14.70 0.13 13.84
N VAL A 76 13.59 0.88 13.83
CA VAL A 76 12.92 1.33 12.61
C VAL A 76 13.67 2.54 12.06
N SER A 77 14.59 2.31 11.12
CA SER A 77 15.44 3.34 10.52
C SER A 77 14.69 4.24 9.53
N VAL A 78 13.65 3.73 8.88
CA VAL A 78 12.87 4.46 7.88
C VAL A 78 11.39 4.40 8.23
N ARG A 79 10.72 5.55 8.17
CA ARG A 79 9.27 5.66 8.33
C ARG A 79 8.71 6.38 7.12
N CYS A 80 7.84 5.70 6.38
CA CYS A 80 7.15 6.25 5.23
C CYS A 80 5.66 6.35 5.54
N HIS A 81 4.99 7.37 4.99
CA HIS A 81 3.54 7.48 5.00
C HIS A 81 3.08 7.67 3.57
N LEU A 82 2.24 6.75 3.07
CA LEU A 82 1.64 6.86 1.75
C LEU A 82 0.48 7.86 1.82
N ALA A 83 0.70 9.06 1.28
CA ALA A 83 -0.32 10.07 1.14
C ALA A 83 -1.28 9.72 -0.02
N PRO A 84 -2.51 10.26 -0.02
CA PRO A 84 -3.38 10.18 -1.20
C PRO A 84 -2.68 10.77 -2.43
N LEU A 85 -3.01 10.23 -3.60
CA LEU A 85 -2.47 10.72 -4.87
C LEU A 85 -2.97 12.13 -5.14
N ASP A 86 -2.11 12.98 -5.68
CA ASP A 86 -2.56 14.25 -6.28
C ASP A 86 -3.28 14.03 -7.63
N LEU A 87 -3.77 15.09 -8.25
CA LEU A 87 -4.51 15.01 -9.51
C LEU A 87 -3.64 14.45 -10.66
N GLN A 88 -2.37 14.84 -10.76
CA GLN A 88 -1.46 14.36 -11.81
C GLN A 88 -1.14 12.87 -11.61
N GLN A 89 -0.87 12.48 -10.36
CA GLN A 89 -0.67 11.09 -9.97
C GLN A 89 -1.94 10.25 -10.18
N THR A 90 -3.13 10.83 -9.99
CA THR A 90 -4.41 10.17 -10.29
C THR A 90 -4.55 9.89 -11.79
N ALA A 91 -4.25 10.87 -12.64
CA ALA A 91 -4.24 10.68 -14.09
C ALA A 91 -3.22 9.58 -14.51
N ALA A 92 -2.04 9.59 -13.90
CA ALA A 92 -1.01 8.58 -14.13
C ALA A 92 -1.45 7.18 -13.65
N PHE A 93 -2.10 7.10 -12.49
CA PHE A 93 -2.66 5.86 -11.94
C PHE A 93 -3.69 5.24 -12.88
N VAL A 94 -4.64 6.03 -13.38
CA VAL A 94 -5.65 5.54 -14.34
C VAL A 94 -4.99 5.08 -15.64
N ARG A 95 -4.06 5.87 -16.19
CA ARG A 95 -3.32 5.50 -17.41
C ARG A 95 -2.53 4.21 -17.22
N HIS A 96 -1.82 4.07 -16.11
CA HIS A 96 -1.06 2.88 -15.78
C HIS A 96 -1.96 1.65 -15.66
N SER A 97 -3.10 1.79 -14.98
CA SER A 97 -4.08 0.71 -14.82
C SER A 97 -4.66 0.26 -16.16
N LEU A 98 -4.94 1.20 -17.07
CA LEU A 98 -5.38 0.90 -18.43
C LEU A 98 -4.28 0.22 -19.26
N SER A 99 -3.03 0.66 -19.14
CA SER A 99 -1.89 0.04 -19.85
C SER A 99 -1.70 -1.43 -19.43
N HIS A 100 -1.93 -1.76 -18.16
CA HIS A 100 -1.91 -3.14 -17.68
C HIS A 100 -3.03 -4.01 -18.29
N ALA A 101 -4.14 -3.39 -18.70
CA ALA A 101 -5.20 -4.02 -19.46
C ALA A 101 -4.96 -4.01 -20.99
N GLY A 102 -3.77 -3.58 -21.45
CA GLY A 102 -3.40 -3.50 -22.87
C GLY A 102 -3.99 -2.29 -23.61
N ILE A 103 -4.41 -1.24 -22.88
CA ILE A 103 -5.01 -0.03 -23.45
C ILE A 103 -4.03 1.14 -23.28
N ASP A 104 -3.42 1.55 -24.40
CA ASP A 104 -2.47 2.68 -24.43
C ASP A 104 -3.10 4.00 -24.90
N ARG A 105 -4.38 3.98 -25.31
CA ARG A 105 -5.14 5.17 -25.68
C ARG A 105 -5.91 5.74 -24.49
N PRO A 106 -6.15 7.06 -24.44
CA PRO A 106 -6.99 7.65 -23.40
C PRO A 106 -8.42 7.11 -23.51
N LEU A 107 -8.95 6.59 -22.39
CA LEU A 107 -10.37 6.24 -22.24
C LEU A 107 -11.14 7.20 -21.35
N PHE A 108 -10.45 8.03 -20.56
CA PHE A 108 -11.08 9.00 -19.69
C PHE A 108 -10.80 10.40 -20.22
N THR A 109 -11.81 11.26 -20.22
CA THR A 109 -11.59 12.70 -20.47
C THR A 109 -10.94 13.35 -19.25
N GLU A 110 -10.33 14.53 -19.45
CA GLU A 110 -9.71 15.28 -18.35
C GLU A 110 -10.73 15.63 -17.25
N ALA A 111 -11.92 16.07 -17.63
CA ALA A 111 -13.03 16.33 -16.70
C ALA A 111 -13.46 15.08 -15.92
N ALA A 112 -13.42 13.89 -16.54
CA ALA A 112 -13.70 12.64 -15.85
C ALA A 112 -12.62 12.32 -14.81
N ILE A 113 -11.34 12.54 -15.13
CA ILE A 113 -10.22 12.35 -14.18
C ILE A 113 -10.31 13.32 -13.00
N GLU A 114 -10.63 14.60 -13.24
CA GLU A 114 -10.83 15.59 -12.17
C GLU A 114 -11.97 15.22 -11.23
N THR A 115 -13.09 14.79 -11.80
CA THR A 115 -14.26 14.32 -11.03
C THR A 115 -13.91 13.09 -10.22
N LEU A 116 -13.23 12.14 -10.84
CA LEU A 116 -12.81 10.89 -10.21
C LEU A 116 -11.83 11.15 -9.05
N HIS A 117 -10.85 12.04 -9.25
CA HIS A 117 -9.93 12.48 -8.19
C HIS A 117 -10.68 13.13 -7.02
N THR A 118 -11.60 14.05 -7.32
CA THR A 118 -12.39 14.78 -6.31
C THR A 118 -13.19 13.82 -5.44
N HIS A 119 -13.92 12.88 -6.03
CA HIS A 119 -14.77 11.95 -5.29
C HIS A 119 -13.98 10.85 -4.57
N ALA A 120 -12.88 10.37 -5.14
CA ALA A 120 -12.02 9.38 -4.50
C ALA A 120 -11.05 9.98 -3.47
N SER A 121 -10.87 11.29 -3.49
CA SER A 121 -9.90 12.03 -2.67
C SER A 121 -8.45 11.53 -2.82
N GLY A 122 -8.08 11.07 -4.04
CA GLY A 122 -6.76 10.52 -4.31
C GLY A 122 -6.47 9.13 -3.73
N LEU A 123 -7.44 8.47 -3.09
CA LEU A 123 -7.24 7.15 -2.48
C LEU A 123 -7.29 6.05 -3.55
N CYS A 124 -6.17 5.37 -3.82
CA CYS A 124 -6.04 4.37 -4.89
C CYS A 124 -7.17 3.33 -4.94
N ARG A 125 -7.58 2.79 -3.78
CA ARG A 125 -8.69 1.81 -3.72
C ARG A 125 -10.02 2.42 -4.15
N ARG A 126 -10.34 3.65 -3.71
CA ARG A 126 -11.56 4.35 -4.13
C ARG A 126 -11.48 4.73 -5.60
N LEU A 127 -10.33 5.20 -6.07
CA LEU A 127 -10.06 5.54 -7.46
C LEU A 127 -10.32 4.34 -8.38
N GLY A 128 -9.76 3.16 -8.04
CA GLY A 128 -9.94 1.93 -8.81
C GLY A 128 -11.40 1.49 -8.89
N ASN A 129 -12.11 1.53 -7.74
CA ASN A 129 -13.53 1.18 -7.70
C ASN A 129 -14.37 2.15 -8.54
N LEU A 130 -14.24 3.45 -8.32
CA LEU A 130 -14.96 4.49 -9.08
C LEU A 130 -14.66 4.42 -10.58
N ALA A 131 -13.39 4.21 -10.96
CA ALA A 131 -13.00 4.08 -12.36
C ALA A 131 -13.66 2.85 -13.01
N THR A 132 -13.72 1.73 -12.30
CA THR A 132 -14.35 0.50 -12.78
C THR A 132 -15.84 0.70 -13.02
N HIS A 133 -16.55 1.31 -12.07
CA HIS A 133 -17.98 1.62 -12.24
C HIS A 133 -18.21 2.64 -13.35
N ALA A 134 -17.37 3.66 -13.49
CA ALA A 134 -17.48 4.63 -14.56
C ALA A 134 -17.23 4.01 -15.96
N LEU A 135 -16.32 3.02 -16.05
CA LEU A 135 -16.11 2.24 -17.27
C LEU A 135 -17.32 1.35 -17.61
N LEU A 136 -17.93 0.72 -16.61
CA LEU A 136 -19.15 -0.08 -16.79
C LEU A 136 -20.32 0.80 -17.26
N ASP A 137 -20.51 1.96 -16.63
CA ASP A 137 -21.53 2.92 -17.03
C ASP A 137 -21.33 3.40 -18.47
N ALA A 138 -20.11 3.78 -18.85
CA ALA A 138 -19.78 4.17 -20.22
C ALA A 138 -20.06 3.05 -21.23
N ALA A 139 -19.75 1.79 -20.86
CA ALA A 139 -20.05 0.63 -21.69
C ALA A 139 -21.56 0.40 -21.85
N LEU A 140 -22.36 0.56 -20.79
CA LEU A 140 -23.82 0.45 -20.84
C LEU A 140 -24.44 1.51 -21.76
N HIS A 141 -23.93 2.75 -21.69
CA HIS A 141 -24.38 3.86 -22.53
C HIS A 141 -23.73 3.89 -23.93
N LYS A 142 -22.86 2.93 -24.24
CA LYS A 142 -22.12 2.82 -25.51
C LYS A 142 -21.31 4.08 -25.85
N THR A 143 -20.78 4.77 -24.84
CA THR A 143 -19.89 5.92 -25.07
C THR A 143 -18.46 5.43 -25.30
N PRO A 144 -17.73 6.00 -26.27
CA PRO A 144 -16.36 5.56 -26.58
C PRO A 144 -15.34 6.01 -25.53
N LEU A 145 -15.71 7.00 -24.70
CA LEU A 145 -14.92 7.58 -23.62
C LEU A 145 -15.76 7.65 -22.34
N VAL A 146 -15.08 7.54 -21.21
CA VAL A 146 -15.60 7.86 -19.89
C VAL A 146 -15.53 9.36 -19.72
N GLU A 147 -16.71 9.96 -19.63
CA GLU A 147 -16.89 11.39 -19.39
C GLU A 147 -17.36 11.66 -17.96
N GLU A 148 -17.30 12.92 -17.54
CA GLU A 148 -17.75 13.38 -16.22
C GLU A 148 -19.14 12.83 -15.79
N PRO A 149 -20.17 12.76 -16.67
CA PRO A 149 -21.46 12.19 -16.29
C PRO A 149 -21.40 10.71 -15.90
N SER A 150 -20.50 9.93 -16.52
CA SER A 150 -20.34 8.49 -16.23
C SER A 150 -19.75 8.29 -14.83
N VAL A 151 -18.80 9.16 -14.45
CA VAL A 151 -18.21 9.16 -13.11
C VAL A 151 -19.25 9.59 -12.07
N ARG A 152 -20.07 10.62 -12.35
CA ARG A 152 -21.12 11.04 -11.41
C ARG A 152 -22.18 9.97 -11.15
N ARG A 153 -22.59 9.24 -12.19
CA ARG A 153 -23.52 8.11 -12.02
C ARG A 153 -22.89 6.99 -11.20
N ALA A 154 -21.63 6.64 -11.48
CA ALA A 154 -20.87 5.67 -10.69
C ALA A 154 -20.73 6.08 -9.21
N VAL A 155 -20.58 7.37 -8.90
CA VAL A 155 -20.59 7.87 -7.52
C VAL A 155 -21.95 7.63 -6.87
N ALA A 156 -23.04 8.01 -7.53
CA ALA A 156 -24.39 7.86 -7.00
C ALA A 156 -24.72 6.39 -6.68
N GLU A 157 -24.30 5.45 -7.53
CA GLU A 157 -24.50 4.01 -7.30
C GLU A 157 -23.69 3.44 -6.13
N LEU A 158 -22.54 4.04 -5.80
CA LEU A 158 -21.65 3.56 -4.72
C LEU A 158 -21.99 4.15 -3.35
N ASP A 159 -22.72 5.25 -3.32
CA ASP A 159 -23.19 5.90 -2.10
C ASP A 159 -24.55 5.36 -1.62
N ASP A 160 -25.23 4.54 -2.44
CA ASP A 160 -26.46 3.77 -2.11
C ASP A 160 -26.14 2.42 -1.44
#